data_AF-A0A5C5TYF4-F1
#
_entry.id   AF-A0A5C5TYF4-F1
#
_cell.length_a   1.000
_cell.length_b   1.000
_cell.length_c   1.000
_cell.angle_alpha   90.00
_cell.angle_beta   90.00
_cell.angle_gamma   90.00
#
_symmetry.space_group_name_H-M   'P 1'
#
loop_
_entity.id
_entity.type
_entity.pdbx_description
1 polymer ?
#
loop_
_entity_poly.entity_id
_entity_poly.type
_entity_poly.pdbx_seq_one_letter_code
_entity_poly.pdbx_strand_id
1 'polypeptide(L)'
;MHLFQGVFFLILGVGLLVVDWRSLSLGWLPCGPNGFKGRLVFRRNEQPLRYWILFVAYAAAGVGLVVYAVRVLLGQVEPLPLN
;
A
#
# COMPACT_ATOMS: atom_id res chain seq x y z
N MET A 1 5.16 -14.05 -17.02
CA MET A 1 4.28 -12.89 -16.72
C MET A 1 3.56 -13.04 -15.39
N HIS A 2 2.73 -14.08 -15.19
CA HIS A 2 1.99 -14.32 -13.94
C HIS A 2 2.85 -14.29 -12.67
N LEU A 3 3.95 -15.06 -12.63
CA LEU A 3 4.82 -15.12 -11.44
C LEU A 3 5.46 -13.77 -11.11
N PHE A 4 6.04 -13.11 -12.11
CA PHE A 4 6.69 -11.81 -11.93
C PHE A 4 5.72 -10.76 -11.41
N GLN A 5 4.57 -10.62 -12.07
CA GLN A 5 3.55 -9.63 -11.70
C GLN A 5 2.91 -9.93 -10.35
N GLY A 6 2.62 -11.21 -10.07
CA GLY A 6 2.09 -11.65 -8.79
C GLY A 6 3.06 -11.35 -7.64
N VAL A 7 4.34 -11.72 -7.77
CA VAL A 7 5.35 -11.41 -6.74
C VAL A 7 5.55 -9.90 -6.58
N PHE A 8 5.60 -9.15 -7.69
CA PHE A 8 5.76 -7.70 -7.66
C PHE A 8 4.61 -7.01 -6.91
N PHE A 9 3.36 -7.34 -7.23
CA PHE A 9 2.21 -6.79 -6.51
C PHE A 9 2.11 -7.28 -5.07
N LEU A 10 2.56 -8.50 -4.78
CA LEU A 10 2.63 -8.97 -3.40
C LEU A 10 3.59 -8.10 -2.58
N ILE A 11 4.78 -7.82 -3.11
CA ILE A 11 5.77 -6.95 -2.45
C ILE A 11 5.20 -5.54 -2.24
N LEU A 12 4.56 -4.96 -3.26
CA LEU A 12 3.97 -3.64 -3.15
C LEU A 12 2.82 -3.59 -2.13
N GLY A 13 1.92 -4.58 -2.16
CA GLY A 13 0.78 -4.66 -1.25
C GLY A 13 1.22 -4.83 0.20
N VAL A 14 2.12 -5.78 0.47
CA VAL A 14 2.69 -5.97 1.81
C VAL A 14 3.48 -4.74 2.25
N GLY A 15 4.28 -4.15 1.37
CA GLY A 15 5.03 -2.93 1.67
C GLY A 15 4.11 -1.78 2.09
N LEU A 16 2.97 -1.61 1.43
CA LEU A 16 1.99 -0.59 1.78
C LEU A 16 1.37 -0.85 3.17
N LEU A 17 1.01 -2.10 3.48
CA LEU A 17 0.50 -2.48 4.79
C LEU A 17 1.54 -2.28 5.90
N VAL A 18 2.82 -2.53 5.62
CA VAL A 18 3.92 -2.28 6.58
C VAL A 18 4.09 -0.79 6.85
N VAL A 19 3.99 0.05 5.82
CA VAL A 19 4.01 1.52 5.99
C VAL A 19 2.85 1.96 6.87
N ASP A 20 1.66 1.44 6.62
CA ASP A 20 0.45 1.79 7.34
C ASP A 20 0.53 1.35 8.81
N TRP A 21 0.98 0.12 9.05
CA TRP A 21 1.23 -0.42 10.39
C TRP A 21 2.25 0.43 11.18
N ARG A 22 3.37 0.79 10.54
CA ARG A 22 4.38 1.67 11.17
C ARG A 22 3.82 3.05 11.48
N SER A 23 2.89 3.56 10.66
CA SER A 23 2.26 4.87 10.87
C SER A 23 1.50 4.94 12.21
N LEU A 24 0.97 3.82 12.71
CA LEU A 24 0.23 3.78 13.98
C LEU A 24 1.13 4.12 15.17
N SER A 25 2.36 3.62 15.15
CA SER A 25 3.38 3.88 16.18
C SER A 25 4.07 5.22 15.97
N LEU A 26 4.36 5.60 14.72
CA LEU A 26 5.03 6.85 14.39
C LEU A 26 4.12 8.08 14.46
N GLY A 27 2.80 7.88 14.38
CA GLY A 27 1.80 8.95 14.37
C GLY A 27 1.76 9.75 13.07
N TRP A 28 2.42 9.27 12.00
CA TRP A 28 2.46 9.97 10.72
C TRP A 28 2.53 9.02 9.53
N LEU A 29 1.98 9.45 8.40
CA LEU A 29 1.83 8.65 7.18
C LEU A 29 2.62 9.30 6.02
N PRO A 30 3.63 8.62 5.43
CA PRO A 30 4.31 9.10 4.24
C PRO A 30 3.42 8.94 3.01
N CYS A 31 3.15 10.03 2.30
CA CYS A 31 2.51 9.96 0.99
C CYS A 31 3.52 10.00 -0.15
N GLY A 32 3.73 8.84 -0.77
CA GLY A 32 4.66 8.65 -1.88
C GLY A 32 6.14 8.88 -1.51
N PRO A 33 7.04 8.97 -2.52
CA PRO A 33 8.48 9.14 -2.29
C PRO A 33 8.83 10.43 -1.53
N ASN A 34 8.00 11.46 -1.70
CA ASN A 34 8.17 12.76 -1.05
C ASN A 34 7.72 12.76 0.41
N GLY A 35 6.80 11.85 0.79
CA GLY A 35 6.44 11.60 2.18
C GLY A 35 7.63 11.09 3.00
N PHE A 36 8.45 10.21 2.43
CA PHE A 36 9.70 9.75 3.07
C PHE A 36 10.75 10.85 3.22
N LYS A 37 10.63 11.94 2.45
CA LYS A 37 11.49 13.13 2.54
C LYS A 37 10.90 14.23 3.46
N GLY A 38 9.83 13.92 4.20
CA GLY A 38 9.19 14.85 5.13
C GLY A 38 8.31 15.93 4.49
N ARG A 39 8.10 15.92 3.16
CA ARG A 39 7.31 16.98 2.47
C ARG A 39 5.82 16.69 2.41
N LEU A 40 5.43 15.42 2.33
CA LEU A 40 4.04 14.99 2.21
C LEU A 40 3.72 14.00 3.33
N VAL A 41 3.70 14.53 4.55
CA VAL A 41 3.51 13.76 5.77
C VAL A 41 2.25 14.23 6.48
N PHE A 42 1.29 13.32 6.66
CA PHE A 42 0.08 13.60 7.43
C PHE A 42 0.25 13.04 8.84
N ARG A 43 0.16 13.94 9.83
CA ARG A 43 0.31 13.58 11.25
C ARG A 43 -1.06 13.40 11.89
N ARG A 44 -1.19 12.35 12.70
CA ARG A 44 -2.43 12.02 13.42
C ARG A 44 -2.89 13.13 14.37
N ASN A 45 -1.95 13.82 15.02
CA ASN A 45 -2.28 14.85 16.01
C ASN A 45 -2.59 16.22 15.38
N GLU A 46 -2.00 16.53 14.23
CA GLU A 46 -2.21 17.83 13.55
C GLU A 46 -3.38 17.76 12.55
N GLN A 47 -3.55 16.63 11.88
CA GLN A 47 -4.52 16.43 10.81
C GLN A 47 -5.22 15.07 10.93
N PRO A 48 -5.96 14.81 12.04
CA PRO A 48 -6.49 13.48 12.38
C PRO A 48 -7.38 12.90 11.28
N LEU A 49 -8.30 13.70 10.74
CA LEU A 49 -9.22 13.26 9.70
C LEU A 49 -8.47 12.83 8.43
N ARG A 50 -7.52 13.65 7.96
CA ARG A 50 -6.72 13.34 6.76
C ARG A 50 -5.84 12.11 6.98
N TYR A 51 -5.22 11.99 8.15
CA TYR A 51 -4.45 10.81 8.53
C TYR A 51 -5.30 9.54 8.44
N TRP A 52 -6.48 9.50 9.06
CA TRP A 52 -7.32 8.31 9.06
C TRP A 52 -7.92 7.98 7.69
N ILE A 53 -8.29 9.00 6.90
CA ILE A 53 -8.74 8.78 5.51
C ILE A 53 -7.63 8.12 4.69
N LEU A 54 -6.41 8.63 4.80
CA LEU A 54 -5.26 8.08 4.07
C LEU A 54 -4.86 6.71 4.58
N PHE A 55 -4.90 6.48 5.89
CA PHE A 55 -4.69 5.18 6.52
C PHE A 55 -5.65 4.15 5.94
N VAL A 56 -6.96 4.42 5.98
CA VAL A 56 -7.97 3.50 5.42
C VAL A 56 -7.75 3.26 3.92
N ALA A 57 -7.41 4.31 3.16
CA ALA A 57 -7.12 4.17 1.74
C ALA A 57 -5.88 3.29 1.47
N TYR A 58 -4.81 3.46 2.26
CA TYR A 58 -3.57 2.70 2.16
C TYR A 58 -3.79 1.23 2.56
N ALA A 59 -4.49 1.00 3.68
CA ALA A 59 -4.91 -0.33 4.10
C ALA A 59 -5.74 -1.03 3.03
N ALA A 60 -6.78 -0.37 2.50
CA ALA A 60 -7.66 -0.95 1.49
C ALA A 60 -6.91 -1.27 0.19
N ALA A 61 -6.05 -0.36 -0.28
CA ALA A 61 -5.20 -0.59 -1.46
C ALA A 61 -4.21 -1.73 -1.22
N GLY A 62 -3.60 -1.79 -0.03
CA GLY A 62 -2.62 -2.82 0.34
C GLY A 62 -3.25 -4.21 0.38
N VAL A 63 -4.39 -4.35 1.06
CA VAL A 63 -5.16 -5.60 1.09
C VAL A 63 -5.62 -5.98 -0.32
N GLY A 64 -6.14 -5.03 -1.10
CA GLY A 64 -6.56 -5.26 -2.47
C GLY A 64 -5.43 -5.79 -3.36
N LEU A 65 -4.24 -5.19 -3.27
CA LEU A 65 -3.06 -5.64 -4.01
C LEU A 65 -2.62 -7.04 -3.58
N VAL A 66 -2.59 -7.33 -2.27
CA VAL A 66 -2.20 -8.65 -1.78
C VAL A 66 -3.17 -9.72 -2.26
N VAL A 67 -4.48 -9.48 -2.15
CA VAL A 67 -5.50 -10.42 -2.62
C VAL A 67 -5.37 -10.63 -4.13
N TYR A 68 -5.25 -9.55 -4.92
CA TYR A 68 -5.06 -9.67 -6.37
C TYR A 68 -3.80 -10.45 -6.71
N ALA A 69 -2.66 -10.13 -6.08
CA ALA A 69 -1.39 -10.80 -6.26
C ALA A 69 -1.48 -12.31 -5.98
N VAL A 70 -2.09 -12.70 -4.86
CA VAL A 70 -2.32 -14.11 -4.51
C VAL A 70 -3.17 -14.80 -5.57
N ARG A 71 -4.25 -14.17 -6.04
CA ARG A 71 -5.11 -14.75 -7.09
C ARG A 71 -4.37 -14.93 -8.41
N VAL A 72 -3.49 -13.99 -8.79
CA VAL A 72 -2.63 -14.11 -9.97
C VAL A 72 -1.63 -15.27 -9.80
N LEU A 73 -1.01 -15.41 -8.62
CA LEU A 73 -0.07 -16.50 -8.32
C LEU A 73 -0.74 -17.88 -8.31
N LEU A 74 -2.01 -17.95 -7.90
CA LEU A 74 -2.84 -19.16 -7.96
C LEU A 74 -3.43 -19.44 -9.35
N GLY A 75 -3.17 -18.58 -10.35
CA GLY A 75 -3.72 -18.75 -11.70
C GLY A 75 -5.24 -18.54 -11.81
N GLN A 76 -5.85 -17.89 -10.81
CA GLN A 76 -7.31 -17.66 -10.76
C GLN A 76 -7.74 -16.42 -11.54
N VAL A 77 -6.80 -15.55 -11.90
CA VAL A 77 -7.06 -14.28 -12.60
C VAL A 77 -5.94 -14.05 -13.61
N GLU A 78 -6.29 -13.52 -14.78
CA GLU A 78 -5.31 -13.12 -15.78
C GLU A 78 -4.49 -11.90 -15.29
N PRO A 79 -3.17 -11.89 -15.56
CA PRO A 79 -2.31 -10.77 -15.26
C PRO A 79 -2.72 -9.59 -16.15
N LEU A 80 -2.74 -8.40 -15.57
CA LEU A 80 -2.85 -7.14 -16.31
C LEU A 80 -1.92 -7.13 -17.54
N PRO A 81 -2.40 -6.63 -18.69
CA PRO A 81 -1.58 -6.51 -19.88
C PRO A 81 -0.44 -5.53 -19.65
N LEU A 82 0.78 -6.02 -19.82
CA LEU A 82 2.00 -5.21 -19.85
C LEU A 82 2.34 -5.00 -21.33
N ASN A 83 1.84 -3.89 -21.90
CA ASN A 83 2.13 -3.49 -23.27
C ASN A 83 3.58 -3.02 -23.43
#